data_AF-A0A9W8NKA7-F1
#
_entry.id   AF-A0A9W8NKA7-F1
#
_cell.length_a   1.000
_cell.length_b   1.000
_cell.length_c   1.000
_cell.angle_alpha   90.00
_cell.angle_beta   90.00
_cell.angle_gamma   90.00
#
_symmetry.space_group_name_H-M   'P 1'
#
loop_
_entity.id
_entity.type
_entity.pdbx_description
1 polymer ?
#
loop_
_entity_poly.entity_id
_entity_poly.type
_entity_poly.pdbx_seq_one_letter_code
_entity_poly.pdbx_strand_id
1 'polypeptide(L)'
;MTVDIDEISVQLDQKSLNTDLEQLLKDLDTNLDRHALGSYSDAYDSMYKTTMKCGAEALIGAISIPNSLAWEDAMAYAREVIVAPQDSNERASSRWTRSCSELHQELLTRFGPETIEAAKLGTASIIKDHYNGDRLSVHHVNKKASYLRHRHDAKVGAGFYPQSSPLAATCYQSAALSCSIAMSWFIPIEKAVKAAYISHLSVCDDLGSFTKEDYEVRMRMVAIAAGVANQFGGRALNVFVDGTAKQAVGAVTGVLHPIEAAMAWRTVNGCGTIYSKYNFGECDLDVGLVGPIAMMATHDLLDWRCDVAAGTHENAISAVCGFGVESPFHAFLETMLKEVLTHPRSGLYGIAGVLYMHFTIGRYGAWEYHGEHEPGCEKCVSLLYRATKAAGLTWAPSPPPRSYAEGDQAREWGRLWSDHFTDDGSLVQHVIGWFQYLITSGEIWLFDVLAEGTRPVDADVDWE
;
A
#
# COMPACT_ATOMS: atom_id res chain seq x y z
N MET A 1 27.94 22.53 31.72
CA MET A 1 27.90 21.85 30.41
C MET A 1 27.35 20.46 30.65
N THR A 2 26.02 20.35 30.72
CA THR A 2 25.31 19.09 30.55
C THR A 2 25.32 18.83 29.06
N VAL A 3 26.17 17.91 28.61
CA VAL A 3 26.05 17.37 27.26
C VAL A 3 24.83 16.46 27.30
N ASP A 4 23.84 16.77 26.46
CA ASP A 4 22.57 16.05 26.42
C ASP A 4 22.85 14.61 25.98
N ILE A 5 22.53 13.64 26.85
CA ILE A 5 22.82 12.22 26.62
C ILE A 5 22.10 11.74 25.34
N ASP A 6 20.96 12.35 25.02
CA ASP A 6 20.17 12.09 23.82
C ASP A 6 20.87 12.60 22.54
N GLU A 7 21.55 13.75 22.58
CA GLU A 7 22.33 14.25 21.43
C GLU A 7 23.56 13.37 21.14
N ILE A 8 24.22 12.87 22.19
CA ILE A 8 25.35 11.93 22.04
C ILE A 8 24.87 10.59 21.46
N SER A 9 23.73 10.07 21.94
CA SER A 9 23.11 8.84 21.44
C SER A 9 22.77 8.94 19.96
N VAL A 10 22.08 10.01 19.55
CA VAL A 10 21.71 10.24 18.13
C VAL A 10 22.94 10.41 17.24
N GLN A 11 24.00 11.09 17.72
CA GLN A 11 25.25 11.23 16.96
C GLN A 11 26.02 9.91 16.81
N LEU A 12 25.98 9.03 17.81
CA LEU A 12 26.59 7.70 17.75
C LEU A 12 25.85 6.78 16.77
N ASP A 13 24.52 6.79 16.80
CA ASP A 13 23.68 6.01 15.88
C ASP A 13 23.85 6.46 14.42
N GLN A 14 23.94 7.78 14.17
CA GLN A 14 24.17 8.31 12.82
C GLN A 14 25.56 8.00 12.26
N LYS A 15 26.59 7.95 13.11
CA LYS A 15 27.95 7.58 12.71
C LYS A 15 28.06 6.08 12.42
N SER A 16 27.32 5.26 13.17
CA SER A 16 27.16 3.82 12.88
C SER A 16 26.51 3.61 11.52
N LEU A 17 25.40 4.31 11.24
CA LEU A 17 24.67 4.18 9.98
C LEU A 17 25.53 4.50 8.74
N ASN A 18 26.38 5.53 8.79
CA ASN A 18 27.27 5.84 7.65
C ASN A 18 28.25 4.69 7.37
N THR A 19 28.77 4.05 8.43
CA THR A 19 29.68 2.90 8.29
C THR A 19 28.95 1.72 7.66
N ASP A 20 27.71 1.46 8.08
CA ASP A 20 26.88 0.38 7.54
C ASP A 20 26.50 0.61 6.08
N LEU A 21 26.18 1.86 5.71
CA LEU A 21 25.90 2.25 4.32
C LEU A 21 27.15 2.16 3.42
N GLU A 22 28.32 2.53 3.92
CA GLU A 22 29.59 2.34 3.21
C GLU A 22 29.92 0.85 3.02
N GLN A 23 29.58 0.01 3.99
CA GLN A 23 29.72 -1.44 3.87
C GLN A 23 28.75 -2.01 2.83
N LEU A 24 27.49 -1.55 2.85
CA LEU A 24 26.49 -1.89 1.83
C LEU A 24 27.00 -1.59 0.41
N LEU A 25 27.63 -0.43 0.21
CA LEU A 25 28.21 -0.04 -1.09
C LEU A 25 29.34 -0.97 -1.56
N LYS A 26 30.15 -1.50 -0.63
CA LYS A 26 31.22 -2.46 -0.95
C LYS A 26 30.68 -3.84 -1.31
N ASP A 27 29.54 -4.22 -0.72
CA ASP A 27 28.98 -5.56 -0.85
C ASP A 27 27.85 -5.68 -1.89
N LEU A 28 27.52 -4.62 -2.64
CA LEU A 28 26.40 -4.58 -3.59
C LEU A 28 26.31 -5.83 -4.49
N ASP A 29 27.43 -6.23 -5.09
CA ASP A 29 27.48 -7.35 -6.05
C ASP A 29 27.34 -8.74 -5.38
N THR A 30 27.75 -8.88 -4.12
CA THR A 30 27.74 -10.18 -3.41
C THR A 30 26.33 -10.62 -2.98
N ASN A 31 25.37 -9.70 -2.94
CA ASN A 31 24.05 -9.94 -2.33
C ASN A 31 23.00 -10.51 -3.30
N LEU A 32 23.18 -10.33 -4.60
CA LEU A 32 22.29 -10.86 -5.64
C LEU A 32 22.28 -12.37 -5.69
N ASP A 33 23.46 -12.94 -5.88
CA ASP A 33 23.63 -14.38 -6.07
C ASP A 33 23.20 -15.18 -4.85
N ARG A 34 23.15 -14.54 -3.68
CA ARG A 34 22.77 -15.16 -2.40
C ARG A 34 21.28 -15.15 -2.11
N HIS A 35 20.54 -14.17 -2.63
CA HIS A 35 19.18 -13.89 -2.15
C HIS A 35 18.12 -13.83 -3.25
N ALA A 36 18.49 -13.76 -4.51
CA ALA A 36 17.54 -13.76 -5.61
C ALA A 36 16.72 -15.06 -5.64
N LEU A 37 15.43 -14.92 -5.90
CA LEU A 37 14.48 -16.03 -5.99
C LEU A 37 14.10 -16.23 -7.45
N GLY A 38 14.34 -17.43 -7.98
CA GLY A 38 14.09 -17.71 -9.38
C GLY A 38 15.01 -16.94 -10.32
N SER A 39 14.59 -16.82 -11.59
CA SER A 39 15.32 -16.07 -12.60
C SER A 39 14.88 -14.61 -12.61
N TYR A 40 15.81 -13.71 -12.94
CA TYR A 40 15.58 -12.28 -13.18
C TYR A 40 16.31 -11.87 -14.46
N SER A 41 15.92 -10.74 -15.05
CA SER A 41 16.55 -10.19 -16.25
C SER A 41 17.81 -9.38 -15.93
N ASP A 42 18.75 -9.29 -16.87
CA ASP A 42 19.93 -8.41 -16.75
C ASP A 42 19.52 -6.94 -16.57
N ALA A 43 18.39 -6.54 -17.18
CA ALA A 43 17.84 -5.20 -17.02
C ALA A 43 17.40 -4.93 -15.58
N TYR A 44 16.77 -5.92 -14.93
CA TYR A 44 16.38 -5.83 -13.54
C TYR A 44 17.59 -5.72 -12.60
N ASP A 45 18.62 -6.56 -12.80
CA ASP A 45 19.87 -6.50 -12.03
C ASP A 45 20.53 -5.10 -12.15
N SER A 46 20.71 -4.63 -13.38
CA SER A 46 21.30 -3.33 -13.65
C SER A 46 20.49 -2.19 -13.03
N MET A 47 19.15 -2.24 -13.12
CA MET A 47 18.27 -1.24 -12.52
C MET A 47 18.45 -1.21 -11.00
N TYR A 48 18.37 -2.38 -10.35
CA TYR A 48 18.47 -2.43 -8.90
C TYR A 48 19.85 -1.98 -8.40
N LYS A 49 20.95 -2.49 -8.95
CA LYS A 49 22.31 -2.11 -8.52
C LYS A 49 22.51 -0.60 -8.63
N THR A 50 22.10 -0.02 -9.75
CA THR A 50 22.25 1.41 -10.02
C THR A 50 21.42 2.24 -9.04
N THR A 51 20.17 1.84 -8.80
CA THR A 51 19.27 2.55 -7.89
C THR A 51 19.68 2.40 -6.43
N MET A 52 20.05 1.19 -6.00
CA MET A 52 20.57 0.95 -4.64
C MET A 52 21.84 1.75 -4.37
N LYS A 53 22.81 1.73 -5.29
CA LYS A 53 24.05 2.50 -5.18
C LYS A 53 23.76 3.99 -5.04
N CYS A 54 22.95 4.53 -5.95
CA CYS A 54 22.54 5.93 -5.93
C CYS A 54 21.88 6.32 -4.60
N GLY A 55 21.04 5.44 -4.06
CA GLY A 55 20.36 5.64 -2.79
C GLY A 55 21.28 5.62 -1.58
N ALA A 56 22.18 4.64 -1.49
CA ALA A 56 23.16 4.57 -0.41
C ALA A 56 24.12 5.77 -0.45
N GLU A 57 24.58 6.19 -1.63
CA GLU A 57 25.39 7.40 -1.81
C GLU A 57 24.61 8.67 -1.42
N ALA A 58 23.31 8.75 -1.72
CA ALA A 58 22.44 9.83 -1.26
C ALA A 58 22.29 9.88 0.27
N LEU A 59 22.08 8.73 0.91
CA LEU A 59 21.92 8.64 2.37
C LEU A 59 23.21 9.00 3.12
N ILE A 60 24.39 8.69 2.57
CA ILE A 60 25.70 9.11 3.12
C ILE A 60 25.93 10.62 2.91
N GLY A 61 25.24 11.24 1.96
CA GLY A 61 25.41 12.64 1.59
C GLY A 61 26.44 12.86 0.48
N ALA A 62 26.86 11.81 -0.23
CA ALA A 62 27.72 11.91 -1.41
C ALA A 62 26.96 12.43 -2.64
N ILE A 63 25.64 12.20 -2.69
CA ILE A 63 24.73 12.78 -3.69
C ILE A 63 23.81 13.78 -3.01
N SER A 64 23.68 14.97 -3.59
CA SER A 64 22.76 15.99 -3.11
C SER A 64 22.07 16.71 -4.27
N ILE A 65 20.87 17.23 -4.01
CA ILE A 65 20.18 18.18 -4.88
C ILE A 65 20.35 19.57 -4.26
N PRO A 66 21.20 20.45 -4.82
CA PRO A 66 21.48 21.75 -4.23
C PRO A 66 20.22 22.60 -4.07
N ASN A 67 20.11 23.28 -2.93
CA ASN A 67 18.99 24.19 -2.61
C ASN A 67 17.60 23.53 -2.63
N SER A 68 17.51 22.22 -2.36
CA SER A 68 16.24 21.51 -2.27
C SER A 68 15.92 21.12 -0.84
N LEU A 69 15.04 21.89 -0.20
CA LEU A 69 14.54 21.57 1.15
C LEU A 69 13.85 20.20 1.19
N ALA A 70 13.08 19.87 0.14
CA ALA A 70 12.42 18.57 0.02
C ALA A 70 13.43 17.41 -0.01
N TRP A 71 14.61 17.63 -0.60
CA TRP A 71 15.68 16.63 -0.64
C TRP A 71 16.31 16.42 0.75
N GLU A 72 16.60 17.53 1.44
CA GLU A 72 17.16 17.49 2.80
C GLU A 72 16.18 16.81 3.77
N ASP A 73 14.90 17.18 3.71
CA ASP A 73 13.83 16.58 4.53
C ASP A 73 13.66 15.09 4.22
N ALA A 74 13.66 14.70 2.94
CA ALA A 74 13.58 13.31 2.51
C ALA A 74 14.74 12.46 3.04
N MET A 75 15.98 12.91 2.86
CA MET A 75 17.14 12.14 3.32
C MET A 75 17.23 12.08 4.86
N ALA A 76 16.85 13.16 5.55
CA ALA A 76 16.77 13.16 7.01
C ALA A 76 15.73 12.15 7.51
N TYR A 77 14.52 12.17 6.94
CA TYR A 77 13.45 11.23 7.28
C TYR A 77 13.87 9.78 6.98
N ALA A 78 14.45 9.52 5.82
CA ALA A 78 14.94 8.20 5.44
C ALA A 78 15.92 7.62 6.48
N ARG A 79 16.89 8.43 6.93
CA ARG A 79 17.86 8.01 7.95
C ARG A 79 17.18 7.71 9.29
N GLU A 80 16.17 8.49 9.67
CA GLU A 80 15.40 8.22 10.88
C GLU A 80 14.60 6.92 10.79
N VAL A 81 13.98 6.63 9.64
CA VAL A 81 13.27 5.34 9.42
C VAL A 81 14.24 4.16 9.52
N ILE A 82 15.47 4.29 9.03
CA ILE A 82 16.46 3.20 9.15
C ILE A 82 16.77 2.91 10.62
N VAL A 83 17.09 3.94 11.40
CA VAL A 83 17.57 3.80 12.78
C VAL A 83 16.42 3.47 13.74
N ALA A 84 15.30 4.18 13.62
CA ALA A 84 14.19 4.16 14.56
C ALA A 84 12.84 4.31 13.82
N PRO A 85 12.42 3.28 13.06
CA PRO A 85 11.15 3.31 12.35
C PRO A 85 10.01 3.37 13.36
N GLN A 86 9.10 4.29 13.14
CA GLN A 86 7.96 4.48 14.00
C GLN A 86 6.88 5.26 13.26
N ASP A 87 5.77 4.60 13.01
CA ASP A 87 4.52 5.27 12.70
C ASP A 87 3.92 5.92 13.96
N SER A 88 3.92 7.26 14.02
CA SER A 88 3.40 8.00 15.18
C SER A 88 2.88 9.40 14.84
N ASN A 89 2.13 10.00 15.77
CA ASN A 89 1.68 11.38 15.66
C ASN A 89 2.85 12.38 15.61
N GLU A 90 3.94 12.11 16.36
CA GLU A 90 5.15 12.93 16.33
C GLU A 90 5.79 12.88 14.95
N ARG A 91 5.84 11.69 14.33
CA ARG A 91 6.30 11.50 12.96
C ARG A 91 5.45 12.32 12.00
N ALA A 92 4.13 12.16 12.07
CA ALA A 92 3.15 12.82 11.21
C ALA A 92 3.00 14.34 11.40
N SER A 93 3.61 14.93 12.42
CA SER A 93 3.59 16.37 12.68
C SER A 93 4.98 17.03 12.67
N SER A 94 6.01 16.27 12.31
CA SER A 94 7.39 16.74 12.31
C SER A 94 7.71 17.65 11.11
N ARG A 95 8.93 18.19 11.08
CA ARG A 95 9.38 19.25 10.15
C ARG A 95 9.30 18.87 8.68
N TRP A 96 9.44 17.59 8.33
CA TRP A 96 9.46 17.12 6.94
C TRP A 96 8.07 17.15 6.27
N THR A 97 6.98 17.30 7.04
CA THR A 97 5.61 17.40 6.50
C THR A 97 5.40 18.59 5.57
N ARG A 98 6.16 19.66 5.74
CA ARG A 98 6.18 20.82 4.82
C ARG A 98 6.60 20.46 3.39
N SER A 99 7.25 19.32 3.22
CA SER A 99 7.77 18.82 1.96
C SER A 99 6.87 17.74 1.35
N CYS A 100 5.74 17.39 1.98
CA CYS A 100 4.75 16.48 1.42
C CYS A 100 4.18 17.00 0.08
N SER A 101 3.68 16.06 -0.73
CA SER A 101 3.18 16.32 -2.07
C SER A 101 1.92 17.19 -2.08
N GLU A 102 1.67 17.86 -3.20
CA GLU A 102 0.45 18.65 -3.40
C GLU A 102 -0.82 17.79 -3.31
N LEU A 103 -0.75 16.52 -3.73
CA LEU A 103 -1.84 15.56 -3.56
C LEU A 103 -2.15 15.33 -2.07
N HIS A 104 -1.11 15.16 -1.27
CA HIS A 104 -1.25 15.00 0.17
C HIS A 104 -1.91 16.24 0.79
N GLN A 105 -1.44 17.44 0.45
CA GLN A 105 -2.02 18.69 0.94
C GLN A 105 -3.49 18.85 0.55
N GLU A 106 -3.85 18.55 -0.69
CA GLU A 106 -5.23 18.59 -1.19
C GLU A 106 -6.13 17.56 -0.49
N LEU A 107 -5.62 16.36 -0.18
CA LEU A 107 -6.40 15.37 0.55
C LEU A 107 -6.65 15.79 2.01
N LEU A 108 -5.68 16.45 2.66
CA LEU A 108 -5.86 16.98 4.02
C LEU A 108 -6.97 18.03 4.12
N THR A 109 -7.36 18.68 3.02
CA THR A 109 -8.48 19.63 3.02
C THR A 109 -9.84 18.95 2.83
N ARG A 110 -9.93 17.62 2.82
CA ARG A 110 -11.18 16.86 2.58
C ARG A 110 -11.72 16.15 3.81
N PHE A 111 -10.95 16.10 4.89
CA PHE A 111 -11.37 15.46 6.14
C PHE A 111 -10.87 16.25 7.36
N GLY A 112 -11.31 15.81 8.53
CA GLY A 112 -11.00 16.41 9.82
C GLY A 112 -10.94 15.36 10.94
N PRO A 113 -10.65 15.78 12.18
CA PRO A 113 -10.62 14.90 13.36
C PRO A 113 -11.90 14.06 13.52
N GLU A 114 -13.06 14.60 13.14
CA GLU A 114 -14.35 13.93 13.23
C GLU A 114 -14.43 12.65 12.37
N THR A 115 -13.64 12.56 11.30
CA THR A 115 -13.57 11.34 10.46
C THR A 115 -12.87 10.20 11.20
N ILE A 116 -11.80 10.52 11.93
CA ILE A 116 -11.07 9.56 12.75
C ILE A 116 -11.91 9.11 13.94
N GLU A 117 -12.61 10.06 14.60
CA GLU A 117 -13.54 9.73 15.68
C GLU A 117 -14.71 8.88 15.20
N ALA A 118 -15.27 9.16 14.02
CA ALA A 118 -16.27 8.29 13.40
C ALA A 118 -15.71 6.88 13.17
N ALA A 119 -14.46 6.74 12.70
CA ALA A 119 -13.85 5.43 12.50
C ALA A 119 -13.71 4.62 13.80
N LYS A 120 -13.32 5.28 14.89
CA LYS A 120 -13.26 4.68 16.23
C LYS A 120 -14.64 4.25 16.72
N LEU A 121 -15.63 5.14 16.60
CA LEU A 121 -17.01 4.87 17.00
C LEU A 121 -17.62 3.72 16.18
N GLY A 122 -17.43 3.72 14.86
CA GLY A 122 -17.93 2.68 13.97
C GLY A 122 -17.31 1.32 14.30
N THR A 123 -16.00 1.25 14.45
CA THR A 123 -15.30 0.00 14.83
C THR A 123 -15.82 -0.54 16.17
N ALA A 124 -15.91 0.32 17.19
CA ALA A 124 -16.41 -0.07 18.50
C ALA A 124 -17.87 -0.55 18.47
N SER A 125 -18.72 0.14 17.69
CA SER A 125 -20.14 -0.22 17.56
C SER A 125 -20.32 -1.52 16.80
N ILE A 126 -19.57 -1.77 15.73
CA ILE A 126 -19.61 -3.04 14.97
C ILE A 126 -19.27 -4.21 15.91
N ILE A 127 -18.15 -4.14 16.62
CA ILE A 127 -17.71 -5.21 17.53
C ILE A 127 -18.74 -5.45 18.63
N LYS A 128 -19.28 -4.38 19.22
CA LYS A 128 -20.25 -4.47 20.30
C LYS A 128 -21.59 -5.03 19.83
N ASP A 129 -22.13 -4.50 18.74
CA ASP A 129 -23.53 -4.68 18.35
C ASP A 129 -23.72 -5.90 17.44
N HIS A 130 -22.69 -6.29 16.67
CA HIS A 130 -22.75 -7.44 15.74
C HIS A 130 -21.95 -8.65 16.20
N TYR A 131 -21.00 -8.46 17.12
CA TYR A 131 -20.07 -9.51 17.57
C TYR A 131 -20.05 -9.67 19.09
N ASN A 132 -21.07 -9.16 19.80
CA ASN A 132 -21.24 -9.28 21.26
C ASN A 132 -20.03 -8.80 22.09
N GLY A 133 -19.24 -7.86 21.55
CA GLY A 133 -18.01 -7.37 22.17
C GLY A 133 -16.77 -8.24 21.92
N ASP A 134 -16.89 -9.36 21.20
CA ASP A 134 -15.78 -10.24 20.86
C ASP A 134 -15.29 -9.99 19.43
N ARG A 135 -14.25 -9.17 19.30
CA ARG A 135 -13.63 -8.85 18.00
C ARG A 135 -13.05 -10.07 17.28
N LEU A 136 -12.68 -11.15 17.99
CA LEU A 136 -12.06 -12.32 17.36
C LEU A 136 -13.11 -13.19 16.65
N SER A 137 -14.36 -13.12 17.09
CA SER A 137 -15.49 -13.81 16.44
C SER A 137 -15.83 -13.27 15.04
N VAL A 138 -15.24 -12.15 14.62
CA VAL A 138 -15.32 -11.66 13.23
C VAL A 138 -14.65 -12.68 12.31
N HIS A 139 -15.35 -13.13 11.28
CA HIS A 139 -14.74 -14.01 10.27
C HIS A 139 -13.69 -13.23 9.49
N HIS A 140 -12.41 -13.53 9.67
CA HIS A 140 -11.30 -12.74 9.16
C HIS A 140 -10.11 -13.61 8.75
N VAL A 141 -9.23 -13.10 7.89
CA VAL A 141 -7.93 -13.75 7.66
C VAL A 141 -6.96 -13.22 8.70
N ASN A 142 -6.36 -14.10 9.51
CA ASN A 142 -5.26 -13.68 10.38
C ASN A 142 -4.00 -13.48 9.50
N LYS A 143 -3.69 -12.23 9.18
CA LYS A 143 -2.62 -11.87 8.23
C LYS A 143 -1.26 -12.47 8.59
N LYS A 144 -0.94 -12.54 9.89
CA LYS A 144 0.31 -13.12 10.39
C LYS A 144 0.33 -14.62 10.16
N ALA A 145 -0.73 -15.33 10.56
CA ALA A 145 -0.85 -16.76 10.36
C ALA A 145 -0.82 -17.13 8.86
N SER A 146 -1.58 -16.42 8.03
CA SER A 146 -1.63 -16.67 6.59
C SER A 146 -0.28 -16.39 5.90
N TYR A 147 0.41 -15.31 6.28
CA TYR A 147 1.80 -15.08 5.84
C TYR A 147 2.72 -16.23 6.25
N LEU A 148 2.70 -16.69 7.51
CA LEU A 148 3.56 -17.77 7.98
C LEU A 148 3.28 -19.11 7.27
N ARG A 149 2.01 -19.39 6.90
CA ARG A 149 1.64 -20.57 6.11
C ARG A 149 2.25 -20.56 4.71
N HIS A 150 2.38 -19.39 4.09
CA HIS A 150 2.66 -19.26 2.65
C HIS A 150 3.99 -18.58 2.30
N ARG A 151 4.74 -18.06 3.27
CA ARG A 151 5.97 -17.28 3.02
C ARG A 151 7.03 -18.03 2.20
N HIS A 152 7.07 -19.36 2.28
CA HIS A 152 8.05 -20.20 1.58
C HIS A 152 7.66 -20.52 0.13
N ASP A 153 6.40 -20.29 -0.25
CA ASP A 153 5.87 -20.53 -1.59
C ASP A 153 5.78 -19.23 -2.42
N ALA A 154 6.26 -18.12 -1.86
CA ALA A 154 6.35 -16.84 -2.52
C ALA A 154 7.17 -16.94 -3.83
N LYS A 155 6.68 -16.31 -4.91
CA LYS A 155 7.37 -16.32 -6.22
C LYS A 155 8.09 -15.04 -6.58
N VAL A 156 7.59 -13.90 -6.12
CA VAL A 156 8.15 -12.59 -6.46
C VAL A 156 9.55 -12.49 -5.88
N GLY A 157 10.52 -12.28 -6.76
CA GLY A 157 11.90 -12.03 -6.39
C GLY A 157 12.01 -10.71 -5.67
N ALA A 158 11.96 -10.75 -4.33
CA ALA A 158 12.69 -9.78 -3.55
C ALA A 158 14.14 -9.91 -4.01
N GLY A 159 14.60 -9.10 -4.96
CA GLY A 159 15.77 -9.47 -5.78
C GLY A 159 17.06 -9.64 -4.96
N PHE A 160 17.01 -9.40 -3.65
CA PHE A 160 18.16 -9.16 -2.79
C PHE A 160 17.91 -9.51 -1.32
N TYR A 161 16.78 -10.17 -0.96
CA TYR A 161 16.50 -10.53 0.44
C TYR A 161 15.63 -11.78 0.63
N PRO A 162 15.77 -12.46 1.79
CA PRO A 162 15.10 -13.74 1.99
C PRO A 162 13.60 -13.53 2.21
N GLN A 163 12.81 -14.45 1.64
CA GLN A 163 11.36 -14.54 1.87
C GLN A 163 10.99 -14.69 3.35
N SER A 164 11.95 -15.06 4.20
CA SER A 164 11.75 -15.15 5.64
C SER A 164 11.55 -13.79 6.30
N SER A 165 12.07 -12.69 5.73
CA SER A 165 11.88 -11.34 6.27
C SER A 165 10.48 -10.83 5.93
N PRO A 166 9.61 -10.62 6.94
CA PRO A 166 8.28 -10.04 6.72
C PRO A 166 8.35 -8.63 6.13
N LEU A 167 9.40 -7.86 6.46
CA LEU A 167 9.64 -6.54 5.90
C LEU A 167 9.92 -6.62 4.40
N ALA A 168 10.88 -7.47 3.99
CA ALA A 168 11.20 -7.65 2.57
C ALA A 168 9.97 -8.14 1.79
N ALA A 169 9.29 -9.18 2.28
CA ALA A 169 8.10 -9.72 1.63
C ALA A 169 7.02 -8.64 1.45
N THR A 170 6.75 -7.82 2.47
CA THR A 170 5.75 -6.75 2.38
C THR A 170 6.19 -5.65 1.41
N CYS A 171 7.44 -5.19 1.47
CA CYS A 171 7.97 -4.17 0.57
C CYS A 171 7.83 -4.57 -0.91
N TYR A 172 8.21 -5.80 -1.27
CA TYR A 172 8.19 -6.24 -2.67
C TYR A 172 6.81 -6.70 -3.13
N GLN A 173 6.16 -7.58 -2.37
CA GLN A 173 4.91 -8.21 -2.80
C GLN A 173 3.74 -7.28 -2.60
N SER A 174 3.56 -6.78 -1.37
CA SER A 174 2.38 -6.00 -1.01
C SER A 174 2.47 -4.58 -1.53
N ALA A 175 3.65 -3.96 -1.48
CA ALA A 175 3.82 -2.59 -1.95
C ALA A 175 4.32 -2.54 -3.41
N ALA A 176 5.62 -2.70 -3.67
CA ALA A 176 6.19 -2.37 -4.97
C ALA A 176 5.49 -3.04 -6.17
N LEU A 177 5.16 -4.32 -6.08
CA LEU A 177 4.46 -5.01 -7.17
C LEU A 177 3.07 -4.42 -7.43
N SER A 178 2.22 -4.29 -6.42
CA SER A 178 0.87 -3.70 -6.57
C SER A 178 0.93 -2.25 -7.06
N CYS A 179 1.89 -1.47 -6.54
CA CYS A 179 2.14 -0.09 -6.92
C CYS A 179 2.58 0.02 -8.38
N SER A 180 3.43 -0.89 -8.85
CA SER A 180 3.90 -0.90 -10.24
C SER A 180 2.78 -1.25 -11.22
N ILE A 181 1.87 -2.15 -10.84
CA ILE A 181 0.65 -2.46 -11.61
C ILE A 181 -0.19 -1.19 -11.72
N ALA A 182 -0.43 -0.48 -10.61
CA ALA A 182 -1.16 0.78 -10.63
C ALA A 182 -0.49 1.85 -11.51
N MET A 183 0.84 1.99 -11.47
CA MET A 183 1.57 3.00 -12.26
C MET A 183 1.63 2.68 -13.77
N SER A 184 1.41 1.43 -14.17
CA SER A 184 1.58 1.00 -15.56
C SER A 184 0.57 1.57 -16.55
N TRP A 185 -0.48 2.25 -16.07
CA TRP A 185 -1.40 2.92 -16.98
C TRP A 185 -0.78 4.12 -17.70
N PHE A 186 0.26 4.74 -17.13
CA PHE A 186 0.91 5.95 -17.65
C PHE A 186 2.43 5.85 -17.83
N ILE A 187 3.09 4.86 -17.22
CA ILE A 187 4.54 4.65 -17.34
C ILE A 187 4.82 3.21 -17.82
N PRO A 188 5.80 2.98 -18.71
CA PRO A 188 6.20 1.63 -19.11
C PRO A 188 6.63 0.76 -17.93
N ILE A 189 6.39 -0.56 -18.00
CA ILE A 189 6.55 -1.52 -16.89
C ILE A 189 7.90 -1.39 -16.18
N GLU A 190 9.02 -1.38 -16.90
CA GLU A 190 10.36 -1.23 -16.31
C GLU A 190 10.45 0.00 -15.40
N LYS A 191 9.97 1.15 -15.88
CA LYS A 191 9.97 2.39 -15.11
C LYS A 191 8.93 2.37 -13.99
N ALA A 192 7.80 1.70 -14.19
CA ALA A 192 6.75 1.56 -13.16
C ALA A 192 7.22 0.69 -11.99
N VAL A 193 7.89 -0.43 -12.25
CA VAL A 193 8.50 -1.29 -11.22
C VAL A 193 9.55 -0.52 -10.44
N LYS A 194 10.43 0.19 -11.14
CA LYS A 194 11.43 1.04 -10.51
C LYS A 194 10.81 2.14 -9.65
N ALA A 195 9.85 2.90 -10.19
CA ALA A 195 9.16 3.97 -9.47
C ALA A 195 8.46 3.46 -8.21
N ALA A 196 7.90 2.25 -8.28
CA ALA A 196 7.17 1.64 -7.19
C ALA A 196 8.02 1.39 -5.93
N TYR A 197 9.34 1.20 -6.04
CA TYR A 197 10.20 1.06 -4.85
C TYR A 197 10.24 2.30 -3.96
N ILE A 198 9.72 3.45 -4.41
CA ILE A 198 9.54 4.62 -3.54
C ILE A 198 8.64 4.31 -2.34
N SER A 199 7.73 3.32 -2.46
CA SER A 199 6.84 2.90 -1.37
C SER A 199 7.55 2.16 -0.24
N HIS A 200 8.78 1.69 -0.44
CA HIS A 200 9.49 0.92 0.57
C HIS A 200 9.72 1.72 1.85
N LEU A 201 9.95 3.04 1.76
CA LEU A 201 10.14 3.88 2.94
C LEU A 201 8.92 3.84 3.86
N SER A 202 7.72 4.05 3.33
CA SER A 202 6.50 4.08 4.12
C SER A 202 6.17 2.73 4.73
N VAL A 203 6.46 1.63 4.04
CA VAL A 203 6.33 0.26 4.58
C VAL A 203 7.34 0.01 5.70
N CYS A 204 8.58 0.47 5.53
CA CYS A 204 9.63 0.34 6.54
C CYS A 204 9.30 1.08 7.84
N ASP A 205 8.65 2.25 7.74
CA ASP A 205 8.20 3.01 8.91
C ASP A 205 6.99 2.32 9.59
N ASP A 206 6.04 1.81 8.80
CA ASP A 206 4.83 1.09 9.25
C ASP A 206 5.14 -0.10 10.14
N LEU A 207 6.01 -0.97 9.62
CA LEU A 207 6.23 -2.30 10.18
C LEU A 207 7.35 -2.30 11.21
N GLY A 208 7.95 -1.13 11.47
CA GLY A 208 9.10 -0.97 12.37
C GLY A 208 8.92 -1.60 13.74
N SER A 209 7.70 -1.55 14.28
CA SER A 209 7.34 -2.14 15.56
C SER A 209 7.46 -3.67 15.60
N PHE A 210 7.28 -4.36 14.46
CA PHE A 210 7.28 -5.82 14.33
C PHE A 210 8.50 -6.38 13.58
N THR A 211 9.31 -5.52 12.98
CA THR A 211 10.49 -5.90 12.19
C THR A 211 11.76 -5.21 12.70
N LYS A 212 11.91 -5.11 14.03
CA LYS A 212 13.06 -4.47 14.68
C LYS A 212 14.38 -5.13 14.30
N GLU A 213 14.37 -6.46 14.18
CA GLU A 213 15.53 -7.29 13.81
C GLU A 213 15.94 -7.13 12.33
N ASP A 214 15.05 -6.60 11.49
CA ASP A 214 15.27 -6.42 10.04
C ASP A 214 16.04 -5.12 9.72
N TYR A 215 16.99 -4.69 10.56
CA TYR A 215 17.75 -3.44 10.36
C TYR A 215 18.45 -3.39 8.99
N GLU A 216 19.16 -4.47 8.62
CA GLU A 216 19.87 -4.53 7.34
C GLU A 216 18.90 -4.47 6.16
N VAL A 217 17.79 -5.23 6.23
CA VAL A 217 16.72 -5.23 5.23
C VAL A 217 16.19 -3.81 5.06
N ARG A 218 15.84 -3.15 6.17
CA ARG A 218 15.32 -1.80 6.20
C ARG A 218 16.28 -0.80 5.57
N MET A 219 17.56 -0.83 5.96
CA MET A 219 18.60 0.02 5.39
C MET A 219 18.59 -0.04 3.87
N ARG A 220 18.50 -1.23 3.30
CA ARG A 220 18.47 -1.41 1.84
C ARG A 220 17.15 -1.01 1.21
N MET A 221 16.01 -1.38 1.79
CA MET A 221 14.68 -0.96 1.31
C MET A 221 14.57 0.56 1.24
N VAL A 222 15.08 1.25 2.27
CA VAL A 222 15.13 2.71 2.30
C VAL A 222 16.16 3.27 1.32
N ALA A 223 17.33 2.65 1.19
CA ALA A 223 18.33 3.06 0.20
C ALA A 223 17.77 2.98 -1.22
N ILE A 224 17.16 1.87 -1.63
CA ILE A 224 16.58 1.80 -2.99
C ILE A 224 15.48 2.85 -3.21
N ALA A 225 14.62 3.09 -2.21
CA ALA A 225 13.61 4.14 -2.29
C ALA A 225 14.24 5.54 -2.46
N ALA A 226 15.31 5.84 -1.71
CA ALA A 226 16.06 7.10 -1.85
C ALA A 226 16.69 7.23 -3.24
N GLY A 227 17.19 6.13 -3.81
CA GLY A 227 17.68 6.08 -5.18
C GLY A 227 16.60 6.38 -6.21
N VAL A 228 15.38 5.88 -6.00
CA VAL A 228 14.21 6.22 -6.84
C VAL A 228 13.88 7.71 -6.74
N ALA A 229 13.79 8.25 -5.52
CA ALA A 229 13.51 9.66 -5.29
C ALA A 229 14.54 10.56 -5.98
N ASN A 230 15.82 10.18 -5.98
CA ASN A 230 16.86 10.89 -6.72
C ASN A 230 16.67 10.83 -8.24
N GLN A 231 16.45 9.63 -8.77
CA GLN A 231 16.46 9.37 -10.21
C GLN A 231 15.22 9.88 -10.93
N PHE A 232 14.07 9.91 -10.25
CA PHE A 232 12.85 10.52 -10.78
C PHE A 232 12.78 12.02 -10.47
N GLY A 233 13.28 12.44 -9.30
CA GLY A 233 13.32 13.85 -8.90
C GLY A 233 11.95 14.54 -8.93
N GLY A 234 11.96 15.87 -9.03
CA GLY A 234 10.74 16.67 -9.18
C GLY A 234 9.70 16.38 -8.09
N ARG A 235 8.43 16.22 -8.49
CA ARG A 235 7.32 15.92 -7.57
C ARG A 235 7.40 14.55 -6.92
N ALA A 236 8.08 13.57 -7.54
CA ALA A 236 8.28 12.25 -6.93
C ALA A 236 9.10 12.33 -5.64
N LEU A 237 9.96 13.35 -5.49
CA LEU A 237 10.68 13.60 -4.25
C LEU A 237 9.73 13.95 -3.09
N ASN A 238 8.68 14.73 -3.35
CA ASN A 238 7.72 15.11 -2.31
C ASN A 238 6.90 13.91 -1.81
N VAL A 239 6.57 12.99 -2.72
CA VAL A 239 5.89 11.72 -2.39
C VAL A 239 6.69 10.88 -1.40
N PHE A 240 8.02 10.93 -1.50
CA PHE A 240 8.90 10.18 -0.60
C PHE A 240 8.60 10.50 0.87
N VAL A 241 8.31 11.76 1.21
CA VAL A 241 7.99 12.15 2.59
C VAL A 241 6.53 11.99 2.96
N ASP A 242 5.60 11.78 2.01
CA ASP A 242 4.18 11.51 2.32
C ASP A 242 4.01 10.28 3.23
N GLY A 243 4.98 9.36 3.19
CA GLY A 243 5.08 8.21 4.09
C GLY A 243 5.02 8.56 5.58
N THR A 244 5.40 9.78 5.95
CA THR A 244 5.38 10.26 7.33
C THR A 244 3.97 10.46 7.89
N ALA A 245 2.98 10.63 7.01
CA ALA A 245 1.71 11.23 7.38
C ALA A 245 0.62 10.20 7.69
N LYS A 246 1.04 8.98 8.02
CA LYS A 246 0.17 7.85 8.35
C LYS A 246 -0.77 8.09 9.53
N GLN A 247 -0.37 8.96 10.45
CA GLN A 247 -1.20 9.41 11.58
C GLN A 247 -1.65 10.87 11.42
N ALA A 248 -1.66 11.41 10.19
CA ALA A 248 -2.05 12.79 9.96
C ALA A 248 -3.54 13.04 10.23
N VAL A 249 -3.82 14.25 10.67
CA VAL A 249 -5.18 14.74 10.94
C VAL A 249 -5.51 15.83 9.93
N GLY A 250 -6.67 15.72 9.29
CA GLY A 250 -7.12 16.66 8.28
C GLY A 250 -7.41 18.05 8.84
N ALA A 251 -7.42 19.05 7.96
CA ALA A 251 -7.47 20.47 8.32
C ALA A 251 -8.90 21.05 8.42
N VAL A 252 -9.92 20.28 8.04
CA VAL A 252 -11.31 20.76 8.01
C VAL A 252 -12.02 20.49 9.34
N THR A 253 -12.93 21.39 9.72
CA THR A 253 -13.88 21.18 10.83
C THR A 253 -15.29 21.01 10.27
N GLY A 254 -16.02 19.99 10.74
CA GLY A 254 -17.31 19.59 10.19
C GLY A 254 -17.20 18.71 8.93
N VAL A 255 -18.11 17.72 8.80
CA VAL A 255 -18.11 16.74 7.72
C VAL A 255 -19.38 16.91 6.89
N LEU A 256 -19.24 17.45 5.66
CA LEU A 256 -20.36 17.61 4.72
C LEU A 256 -20.54 16.38 3.80
N HIS A 257 -19.45 15.65 3.54
CA HIS A 257 -19.37 14.53 2.61
C HIS A 257 -18.69 13.33 3.31
N PRO A 258 -19.43 12.54 4.12
CA PRO A 258 -18.85 11.54 5.02
C PRO A 258 -18.02 10.46 4.34
N ILE A 259 -18.47 9.96 3.18
CA ILE A 259 -17.80 8.88 2.45
C ILE A 259 -16.54 9.40 1.78
N GLU A 260 -16.61 10.58 1.16
CA GLU A 260 -15.48 11.25 0.53
C GLU A 260 -14.40 11.64 1.55
N ALA A 261 -14.80 12.10 2.72
CA ALA A 261 -13.89 12.37 3.83
C ALA A 261 -13.17 11.10 4.29
N ALA A 262 -13.90 9.98 4.44
CA ALA A 262 -13.30 8.69 4.81
C ALA A 262 -12.32 8.17 3.75
N MET A 263 -12.67 8.26 2.46
CA MET A 263 -11.76 7.91 1.36
C MET A 263 -10.51 8.79 1.34
N ALA A 264 -10.64 10.10 1.54
CA ALA A 264 -9.50 11.01 1.56
C ALA A 264 -8.56 10.75 2.74
N TRP A 265 -9.14 10.55 3.94
CA TRP A 265 -8.40 10.19 5.14
C TRP A 265 -7.56 8.92 4.94
N ARG A 266 -8.17 7.87 4.40
CA ARG A 266 -7.47 6.59 4.16
C ARG A 266 -6.50 6.64 3.00
N THR A 267 -6.70 7.53 2.04
CA THR A 267 -5.70 7.82 1.01
C THR A 267 -4.44 8.44 1.61
N VAL A 268 -4.58 9.34 2.59
CA VAL A 268 -3.43 9.91 3.31
C VAL A 268 -2.78 8.87 4.22
N ASN A 269 -3.56 8.27 5.12
CA ASN A 269 -3.03 7.37 6.14
C ASN A 269 -2.49 6.05 5.57
N GLY A 270 -2.99 5.62 4.40
CA GLY A 270 -2.47 4.48 3.65
C GLY A 270 -1.30 4.79 2.71
N CYS A 271 -0.80 6.04 2.70
CA CYS A 271 0.25 6.50 1.77
C CYS A 271 -0.11 6.31 0.28
N GLY A 272 -1.37 6.52 -0.08
CA GLY A 272 -1.89 6.27 -1.43
C GLY A 272 -1.35 7.22 -2.51
N THR A 273 -0.82 8.38 -2.13
CA THR A 273 -0.38 9.43 -3.07
C THR A 273 0.71 8.98 -4.03
N ILE A 274 1.47 7.93 -3.68
CA ILE A 274 2.51 7.34 -4.52
C ILE A 274 1.99 6.97 -5.92
N TYR A 275 0.73 6.54 -6.05
CA TYR A 275 0.20 5.88 -7.25
C TYR A 275 -0.32 6.83 -8.33
N SER A 276 0.14 8.08 -8.30
CA SER A 276 -0.41 9.16 -9.12
C SER A 276 0.49 9.55 -10.28
N LYS A 277 -0.11 9.64 -11.48
CA LYS A 277 0.54 10.25 -12.65
C LYS A 277 1.04 11.66 -12.38
N TYR A 278 0.35 12.40 -11.50
CA TYR A 278 0.70 13.78 -11.16
C TYR A 278 2.14 13.94 -10.65
N ASN A 279 2.64 12.92 -9.96
CA ASN A 279 3.98 12.93 -9.37
C ASN A 279 5.09 12.63 -10.38
N PHE A 280 4.75 12.00 -11.51
CA PHE A 280 5.71 11.49 -12.49
C PHE A 280 5.46 12.01 -13.92
N GLY A 281 4.53 12.95 -14.10
CA GLY A 281 4.21 13.54 -15.40
C GLY A 281 3.23 14.71 -15.30
N GLU A 282 2.90 15.30 -16.45
CA GLU A 282 1.97 16.41 -16.56
C GLU A 282 0.53 15.86 -16.67
N CYS A 283 -0.16 15.76 -15.54
CA CYS A 283 -1.62 15.75 -15.51
C CYS A 283 -2.12 16.76 -14.48
N ASP A 284 -3.41 17.06 -14.54
CA ASP A 284 -4.06 17.89 -13.53
C ASP A 284 -4.14 17.16 -12.18
N LEU A 285 -4.22 17.93 -11.10
CA LEU A 285 -4.26 17.40 -9.73
C LEU A 285 -5.46 16.44 -9.53
N ASP A 286 -6.64 16.81 -10.03
CA ASP A 286 -7.86 16.00 -9.93
C ASP A 286 -7.72 14.63 -10.59
N VAL A 287 -7.08 14.59 -11.76
CA VAL A 287 -6.74 13.32 -12.45
C VAL A 287 -5.82 12.47 -11.58
N GLY A 288 -4.88 13.14 -10.91
CA GLY A 288 -3.90 12.53 -10.04
C GLY A 288 -4.46 11.90 -8.76
N LEU A 289 -5.66 12.28 -8.32
CA LEU A 289 -6.25 11.80 -7.07
C LEU A 289 -7.02 10.49 -7.22
N VAL A 290 -7.59 10.22 -8.40
CA VAL A 290 -8.49 9.07 -8.62
C VAL A 290 -7.79 7.72 -8.38
N GLY A 291 -6.56 7.54 -8.87
CA GLY A 291 -5.79 6.31 -8.66
C GLY A 291 -5.53 6.01 -7.18
N PRO A 292 -4.89 6.94 -6.45
CA PRO A 292 -4.70 6.86 -4.99
C PRO A 292 -5.98 6.52 -4.21
N ILE A 293 -7.07 7.25 -4.47
CA ILE A 293 -8.36 7.07 -3.78
C ILE A 293 -8.94 5.69 -4.08
N ALA A 294 -9.02 5.29 -5.35
CA ALA A 294 -9.57 4.00 -5.75
C ALA A 294 -8.76 2.84 -5.16
N MET A 295 -7.44 2.97 -5.12
CA MET A 295 -6.54 1.95 -4.58
C MET A 295 -6.80 1.74 -3.08
N MET A 296 -6.77 2.82 -2.28
CA MET A 296 -7.00 2.70 -0.83
C MET A 296 -8.44 2.31 -0.49
N ALA A 297 -9.43 2.80 -1.24
CA ALA A 297 -10.82 2.37 -1.06
C ALA A 297 -11.01 0.87 -1.38
N THR A 298 -10.33 0.34 -2.40
CA THR A 298 -10.36 -1.10 -2.70
C THR A 298 -9.69 -1.91 -1.60
N HIS A 299 -8.59 -1.41 -1.05
CA HIS A 299 -7.90 -2.07 0.07
C HIS A 299 -8.84 -2.17 1.26
N ASP A 300 -9.43 -1.04 1.66
CA ASP A 300 -10.32 -1.00 2.82
C ASP A 300 -11.58 -1.85 2.61
N LEU A 301 -12.11 -1.96 1.38
CA LEU A 301 -13.20 -2.90 1.04
C LEU A 301 -12.82 -4.35 1.29
N LEU A 302 -11.63 -4.78 0.88
CA LEU A 302 -11.21 -6.18 0.93
C LEU A 302 -10.62 -6.58 2.29
N ASP A 303 -10.16 -5.61 3.08
CA ASP A 303 -9.47 -5.83 4.35
C ASP A 303 -10.33 -5.52 5.59
N TRP A 304 -11.53 -4.98 5.38
CA TRP A 304 -12.40 -4.47 6.45
C TRP A 304 -12.62 -5.45 7.60
N ARG A 305 -12.86 -6.72 7.28
CA ARG A 305 -13.03 -7.79 8.28
C ARG A 305 -11.79 -7.96 9.15
N CYS A 306 -10.61 -7.97 8.55
CA CYS A 306 -9.33 -8.09 9.26
C CYS A 306 -9.09 -6.89 10.18
N ASP A 307 -9.37 -5.69 9.69
CA ASP A 307 -9.16 -4.45 10.43
C ASP A 307 -10.08 -4.37 11.67
N VAL A 308 -11.36 -4.70 11.51
CA VAL A 308 -12.32 -4.76 12.63
C VAL A 308 -11.91 -5.87 13.62
N ALA A 309 -11.51 -7.04 13.13
CA ALA A 309 -11.06 -8.14 13.99
C ALA A 309 -9.81 -7.78 14.79
N ALA A 310 -8.87 -7.04 14.20
CA ALA A 310 -7.69 -6.49 14.89
C ALA A 310 -8.04 -5.36 15.88
N GLY A 311 -9.27 -4.83 15.83
CA GLY A 311 -9.69 -3.66 16.63
C GLY A 311 -9.07 -2.35 16.15
N THR A 312 -8.51 -2.32 14.93
CA THR A 312 -8.01 -1.07 14.35
C THR A 312 -9.16 -0.26 13.77
N HIS A 313 -9.09 1.04 14.00
CA HIS A 313 -10.06 1.98 13.44
C HIS A 313 -9.66 2.45 12.04
N GLU A 314 -8.46 2.14 11.55
CA GLU A 314 -7.87 2.64 10.31
C GLU A 314 -8.46 1.99 9.05
N ASN A 315 -9.78 2.10 8.88
CA ASN A 315 -10.50 1.64 7.72
C ASN A 315 -11.64 2.62 7.39
N ALA A 316 -11.77 3.00 6.12
CA ALA A 316 -12.73 4.01 5.68
C ALA A 316 -14.18 3.56 5.95
N ILE A 317 -14.47 2.28 5.82
CA ILE A 317 -15.83 1.76 6.00
C ILE A 317 -16.23 1.82 7.47
N SER A 318 -15.29 1.58 8.38
CA SER A 318 -15.52 1.84 9.81
C SER A 318 -15.88 3.31 10.07
N ALA A 319 -15.25 4.26 9.39
CA ALA A 319 -15.64 5.68 9.50
C ALA A 319 -17.06 5.93 8.96
N VAL A 320 -17.39 5.37 7.79
CA VAL A 320 -18.72 5.46 7.18
C VAL A 320 -19.81 4.88 8.11
N CYS A 321 -19.52 3.75 8.78
CA CYS A 321 -20.39 3.20 9.83
C CYS A 321 -20.57 4.19 11.00
N GLY A 322 -19.49 4.77 11.50
CA GLY A 322 -19.56 5.71 12.63
C GLY A 322 -20.27 7.02 12.29
N PHE A 323 -20.29 7.42 11.02
CA PHE A 323 -21.13 8.52 10.54
C PHE A 323 -22.62 8.17 10.45
N GLY A 324 -22.99 6.90 10.65
CA GLY A 324 -24.38 6.44 10.59
C GLY A 324 -24.94 6.33 9.18
N VAL A 325 -24.08 6.10 8.17
CA VAL A 325 -24.51 5.88 6.79
C VAL A 325 -25.18 4.51 6.68
N GLU A 326 -26.38 4.48 6.11
CA GLU A 326 -27.12 3.25 5.84
C GLU A 326 -26.41 2.41 4.76
N SER A 327 -26.34 1.09 4.96
CA SER A 327 -25.63 0.16 4.06
C SER A 327 -24.20 0.63 3.75
N PRO A 328 -23.35 0.80 4.77
CA PRO A 328 -22.08 1.53 4.68
C PRO A 328 -21.14 0.96 3.62
N PHE A 329 -21.02 -0.36 3.52
CA PHE A 329 -20.19 -1.05 2.53
C PHE A 329 -20.65 -0.79 1.10
N HIS A 330 -21.96 -0.92 0.83
CA HIS A 330 -22.53 -0.66 -0.48
C HIS A 330 -22.41 0.82 -0.87
N ALA A 331 -22.75 1.74 0.03
CA ALA A 331 -22.63 3.17 -0.22
C ALA A 331 -21.18 3.59 -0.50
N PHE A 332 -20.21 2.99 0.21
CA PHE A 332 -18.79 3.19 -0.01
C PHE A 332 -18.35 2.67 -1.38
N LEU A 333 -18.70 1.44 -1.73
CA LEU A 333 -18.42 0.83 -3.03
C LEU A 333 -19.00 1.65 -4.20
N GLU A 334 -20.26 2.08 -4.10
CA GLU A 334 -20.89 2.89 -5.14
C GLU A 334 -20.17 4.23 -5.32
N THR A 335 -19.76 4.87 -4.21
CA THR A 335 -19.05 6.15 -4.24
C THR A 335 -17.64 6.01 -4.83
N MET A 336 -16.90 4.97 -4.45
CA MET A 336 -15.62 4.63 -5.08
C MET A 336 -15.77 4.42 -6.58
N LEU A 337 -16.81 3.70 -7.04
CA LEU A 337 -17.05 3.48 -8.47
C LEU A 337 -17.43 4.76 -9.23
N LYS A 338 -18.16 5.69 -8.58
CA LYS A 338 -18.42 7.03 -9.13
C LYS A 338 -17.13 7.83 -9.29
N GLU A 339 -16.24 7.78 -8.31
CA GLU A 339 -14.93 8.42 -8.37
C GLU A 339 -14.06 7.83 -9.50
N VAL A 340 -14.00 6.50 -9.61
CA VAL A 340 -13.29 5.83 -10.72
C VAL A 340 -13.82 6.29 -12.07
N LEU A 341 -15.12 6.54 -12.20
CA LEU A 341 -15.74 6.98 -13.45
C LEU A 341 -15.28 8.35 -13.95
N THR A 342 -14.71 9.20 -13.09
CA THR A 342 -14.15 10.51 -13.49
C THR A 342 -12.86 10.32 -14.30
N HIS A 343 -11.99 9.38 -13.88
CA HIS A 343 -10.78 8.98 -14.58
C HIS A 343 -10.60 7.44 -14.60
N PRO A 344 -11.34 6.73 -15.47
CA PRO A 344 -11.50 5.27 -15.41
C PRO A 344 -10.20 4.48 -15.50
N ARG A 345 -9.29 4.90 -16.38
CA ARG A 345 -8.02 4.19 -16.56
C ARG A 345 -7.14 4.28 -15.31
N SER A 346 -7.12 5.43 -14.64
CA SER A 346 -6.35 5.61 -13.40
C SER A 346 -6.96 4.79 -12.27
N GLY A 347 -8.27 4.88 -12.06
CA GLY A 347 -8.95 4.17 -10.97
C GLY A 347 -8.90 2.65 -11.12
N LEU A 348 -9.14 2.12 -12.33
CA LEU A 348 -9.14 0.66 -12.55
C LEU A 348 -7.76 0.04 -12.40
N TYR A 349 -6.68 0.71 -12.82
CA TYR A 349 -5.34 0.17 -12.60
C TYR A 349 -4.96 0.17 -11.10
N GLY A 350 -5.43 1.17 -10.33
CA GLY A 350 -5.33 1.16 -8.87
C GLY A 350 -6.09 -0.02 -8.23
N ILE A 351 -7.35 -0.24 -8.63
CA ILE A 351 -8.16 -1.40 -8.23
C ILE A 351 -7.44 -2.71 -8.56
N ALA A 352 -6.87 -2.83 -9.76
CA ALA A 352 -6.17 -4.03 -10.21
C ALA A 352 -4.92 -4.33 -9.35
N GLY A 353 -4.11 -3.32 -9.01
CA GLY A 353 -2.95 -3.52 -8.13
C GLY A 353 -3.34 -4.12 -6.78
N VAL A 354 -4.41 -3.63 -6.17
CA VAL A 354 -4.89 -4.10 -4.86
C VAL A 354 -5.58 -5.46 -4.95
N LEU A 355 -6.40 -5.72 -5.96
CA LEU A 355 -7.00 -7.04 -6.13
C LEU A 355 -5.94 -8.12 -6.36
N TYR A 356 -4.91 -7.80 -7.16
CA TYR A 356 -3.77 -8.69 -7.32
C TYR A 356 -3.14 -9.00 -5.95
N MET A 357 -2.88 -7.95 -5.16
CA MET A 357 -2.32 -8.06 -3.82
C MET A 357 -3.16 -8.97 -2.91
N HIS A 358 -4.45 -8.69 -2.78
CA HIS A 358 -5.35 -9.41 -1.86
C HIS A 358 -5.58 -10.88 -2.24
N PHE A 359 -5.67 -11.19 -3.54
CA PHE A 359 -5.98 -12.54 -4.02
C PHE A 359 -4.76 -13.41 -4.33
N THR A 360 -3.54 -12.87 -4.27
CA THR A 360 -2.34 -13.66 -4.60
C THR A 360 -1.29 -13.72 -3.50
N ILE A 361 -1.23 -12.71 -2.61
CA ILE A 361 -0.18 -12.61 -1.59
C ILE A 361 -0.64 -13.26 -0.31
N GLY A 362 0.20 -14.16 0.22
CA GLY A 362 -0.05 -14.98 1.40
C GLY A 362 -0.54 -14.19 2.62
N ARG A 363 -0.10 -12.95 2.79
CA ARG A 363 -0.51 -12.09 3.90
C ARG A 363 -2.01 -11.75 3.91
N TYR A 364 -2.64 -11.56 2.75
CA TYR A 364 -4.00 -10.99 2.68
C TYR A 364 -5.10 -12.04 2.57
N GLY A 365 -4.86 -13.14 1.87
CA GLY A 365 -5.73 -14.31 1.94
C GLY A 365 -7.18 -14.12 1.48
N ALA A 366 -7.49 -13.14 0.63
CA ALA A 366 -8.88 -12.84 0.26
C ALA A 366 -9.63 -14.02 -0.40
N TRP A 367 -8.89 -15.01 -0.92
CA TRP A 367 -9.44 -16.26 -1.43
C TRP A 367 -10.09 -17.15 -0.36
N GLU A 368 -9.81 -16.95 0.94
CA GLU A 368 -10.36 -17.76 2.03
C GLU A 368 -11.83 -17.41 2.33
N TYR A 369 -12.32 -16.25 1.88
CA TYR A 369 -13.70 -15.86 2.09
C TYR A 369 -14.65 -16.65 1.18
N HIS A 370 -15.54 -17.40 1.81
CA HIS A 370 -16.55 -18.23 1.17
C HIS A 370 -17.85 -18.13 1.95
N GLY A 371 -19.00 -18.34 1.32
CA GLY A 371 -20.27 -18.29 2.02
C GLY A 371 -21.46 -18.09 1.09
N GLU A 372 -22.61 -17.93 1.72
CA GLU A 372 -23.78 -17.36 1.05
C GLU A 372 -23.59 -15.85 0.94
N HIS A 373 -24.13 -15.24 -0.12
CA HIS A 373 -24.02 -13.82 -0.35
C HIS A 373 -25.24 -13.32 -1.12
N GLU A 374 -25.53 -12.03 -0.98
CA GLU A 374 -26.58 -11.36 -1.73
C GLU A 374 -26.23 -11.29 -3.24
N PRO A 375 -27.23 -11.07 -4.12
CA PRO A 375 -26.98 -10.80 -5.53
C PRO A 375 -26.16 -9.52 -5.74
N GLY A 376 -25.49 -9.43 -6.89
CA GLY A 376 -24.78 -8.21 -7.31
C GLY A 376 -25.72 -7.01 -7.48
N CYS A 377 -25.27 -5.82 -7.06
CA CYS A 377 -26.03 -4.59 -7.23
C CYS A 377 -25.97 -4.09 -8.69
N GLU A 378 -27.13 -3.97 -9.35
CA GLU A 378 -27.23 -3.53 -10.76
C GLU A 378 -26.56 -2.15 -11.00
N LYS A 379 -26.65 -1.25 -10.01
CA LYS A 379 -26.02 0.07 -10.09
C LYS A 379 -24.50 -0.03 -10.09
N CYS A 380 -23.94 -0.81 -9.16
CA CYS A 380 -22.49 -1.05 -9.08
C CYS A 380 -21.98 -1.74 -10.36
N VAL A 381 -22.70 -2.74 -10.87
CA VAL A 381 -22.41 -3.40 -12.15
C VAL A 381 -22.38 -2.38 -13.30
N SER A 382 -23.40 -1.52 -13.40
CA SER A 382 -23.50 -0.50 -14.44
C SER A 382 -22.34 0.51 -14.37
N LEU A 383 -21.98 0.97 -13.17
CA LEU A 383 -20.86 1.90 -12.98
C LEU A 383 -19.53 1.27 -13.41
N LEU A 384 -19.25 0.05 -12.94
CA LEU A 384 -18.01 -0.66 -13.29
C LEU A 384 -17.94 -1.00 -14.78
N TYR A 385 -19.06 -1.37 -15.40
CA TYR A 385 -19.13 -1.63 -16.85
C TYR A 385 -18.74 -0.39 -17.65
N ARG A 386 -19.31 0.76 -17.29
CA ARG A 386 -19.01 2.05 -17.95
C ARG A 386 -17.54 2.45 -17.75
N ALA A 387 -17.02 2.33 -16.53
CA ALA A 387 -15.62 2.58 -16.23
C ALA A 387 -14.70 1.68 -17.07
N THR A 388 -14.97 0.37 -17.09
CA THR A 388 -14.21 -0.63 -17.86
C THR A 388 -14.13 -0.25 -19.33
N LYS A 389 -15.28 0.08 -19.95
CA LYS A 389 -15.33 0.49 -21.36
C LYS A 389 -14.57 1.79 -21.61
N ALA A 390 -14.74 2.80 -20.75
CA ALA A 390 -14.06 4.08 -20.88
C ALA A 390 -12.54 3.99 -20.65
N ALA A 391 -12.07 3.01 -19.89
CA ALA A 391 -10.65 2.71 -19.71
C ALA A 391 -10.00 1.96 -20.89
N GLY A 392 -10.80 1.51 -21.87
CA GLY A 392 -10.32 0.68 -22.98
C GLY A 392 -10.10 -0.79 -22.60
N LEU A 393 -10.63 -1.22 -21.45
CA LEU A 393 -10.55 -2.61 -20.98
C LEU A 393 -11.74 -3.43 -21.48
N THR A 394 -11.59 -4.75 -21.46
CA THR A 394 -12.63 -5.71 -21.81
C THR A 394 -13.49 -6.00 -20.58
N TRP A 395 -14.81 -6.02 -20.79
CA TRP A 395 -15.75 -6.58 -19.82
C TRP A 395 -15.75 -8.10 -19.98
N ALA A 396 -15.02 -8.78 -19.10
CA ALA A 396 -14.85 -10.23 -19.07
C ALA A 396 -14.81 -10.70 -17.61
N PRO A 397 -15.96 -10.74 -16.91
CA PRO A 397 -16.02 -11.23 -15.54
C PRO A 397 -15.48 -12.67 -15.46
N SER A 398 -14.51 -12.89 -14.58
CA SER A 398 -13.90 -14.21 -14.31
C SER A 398 -13.64 -14.37 -12.81
N PRO A 399 -13.90 -15.53 -12.20
CA PRO A 399 -13.72 -15.70 -10.77
C PRO A 399 -12.25 -15.46 -10.34
N PRO A 400 -12.01 -14.82 -9.18
CA PRO A 400 -10.68 -14.81 -8.58
C PRO A 400 -10.26 -16.22 -8.13
N PRO A 401 -8.96 -16.41 -7.81
CA PRO A 401 -8.49 -17.62 -7.14
C PRO A 401 -9.31 -17.94 -5.88
N ARG A 402 -9.67 -19.23 -5.70
CA ARG A 402 -10.37 -19.74 -4.50
C ARG A 402 -9.44 -20.37 -3.48
N SER A 403 -8.15 -20.44 -3.79
CA SER A 403 -7.12 -20.90 -2.88
C SER A 403 -5.79 -20.25 -3.21
N TYR A 404 -4.84 -20.32 -2.28
CA TYR A 404 -3.46 -19.90 -2.56
C TYR A 404 -2.89 -20.66 -3.78
N ALA A 405 -3.15 -21.97 -3.91
CA ALA A 405 -2.68 -22.77 -5.03
C ALA A 405 -3.27 -22.34 -6.38
N GLU A 406 -4.54 -21.95 -6.43
CA GLU A 406 -5.16 -21.45 -7.67
C GLU A 406 -4.57 -20.11 -8.13
N GLY A 407 -4.02 -19.31 -7.20
CA GLY A 407 -3.35 -18.05 -7.52
C GLY A 407 -1.94 -18.20 -8.13
N ASP A 408 -1.47 -19.44 -8.33
CA ASP A 408 -0.08 -19.72 -8.70
C ASP A 408 0.35 -19.14 -10.05
N GLN A 409 -0.54 -19.17 -11.02
CA GLN A 409 -0.31 -18.59 -12.33
C GLN A 409 -0.25 -17.06 -12.26
N ALA A 410 -1.16 -16.43 -11.50
CA ALA A 410 -1.15 -14.99 -11.32
C ALA A 410 0.13 -14.53 -10.60
N ARG A 411 0.59 -15.26 -9.58
CA ARG A 411 1.89 -15.00 -8.92
C ARG A 411 3.06 -15.11 -9.88
N GLU A 412 3.02 -16.05 -10.83
CA GLU A 412 4.04 -16.17 -11.86
C GLU A 412 4.03 -14.98 -12.82
N TRP A 413 2.85 -14.50 -13.23
CA TRP A 413 2.74 -13.28 -14.02
C TRP A 413 3.27 -12.06 -13.25
N GLY A 414 2.98 -11.93 -11.96
CA GLY A 414 3.54 -10.87 -11.13
C GLY A 414 5.06 -10.94 -10.99
N ARG A 415 5.64 -12.15 -10.94
CA ARG A 415 7.10 -12.36 -10.97
C ARG A 415 7.70 -11.94 -12.32
N LEU A 416 7.09 -12.34 -13.43
CA LEU A 416 7.52 -11.94 -14.77
C LEU A 416 7.39 -10.42 -14.99
N TRP A 417 6.38 -9.81 -14.37
CA TRP A 417 6.19 -8.37 -14.36
C TRP A 417 7.31 -7.65 -13.61
N SER A 418 7.62 -8.07 -12.37
CA SER A 418 8.62 -7.40 -11.53
C SER A 418 10.06 -7.67 -11.97
N ASP A 419 10.38 -8.92 -12.29
CA ASP A 419 11.77 -9.40 -12.40
C ASP A 419 12.26 -9.43 -13.85
N HIS A 420 11.32 -9.46 -14.81
CA HIS A 420 11.60 -9.51 -16.26
C HIS A 420 11.04 -8.32 -17.03
N PHE A 421 10.25 -7.46 -16.39
CA PHE A 421 9.55 -6.33 -17.03
C PHE A 421 8.67 -6.75 -18.21
N THR A 422 8.09 -7.95 -18.11
CA THR A 422 7.25 -8.53 -19.15
C THR A 422 5.79 -8.58 -18.70
N ASP A 423 4.92 -8.14 -19.59
CA ASP A 423 3.48 -8.39 -19.54
C ASP A 423 3.07 -8.78 -20.96
N ASP A 424 2.42 -9.92 -21.12
CA ASP A 424 1.78 -10.29 -22.38
C ASP A 424 0.46 -9.52 -22.61
N GLY A 425 0.20 -8.50 -21.78
CA GLY A 425 -0.97 -7.64 -21.80
C GLY A 425 -2.13 -8.21 -20.98
N SER A 426 -1.89 -9.23 -20.15
CA SER A 426 -2.95 -10.00 -19.50
C SER A 426 -3.15 -9.65 -18.03
N LEU A 427 -2.13 -9.21 -17.28
CA LEU A 427 -2.23 -9.18 -15.82
C LEU A 427 -3.31 -8.22 -15.31
N VAL A 428 -3.27 -6.95 -15.72
CA VAL A 428 -4.28 -5.94 -15.33
C VAL A 428 -5.67 -6.36 -15.80
N GLN A 429 -5.80 -6.82 -17.05
CA GLN A 429 -7.07 -7.23 -17.61
C GLN A 429 -7.67 -8.44 -16.87
N HIS A 430 -6.85 -9.41 -16.52
CA HIS A 430 -7.25 -10.62 -15.82
C HIS A 430 -7.73 -10.29 -14.40
N VAL A 431 -6.96 -9.47 -13.67
CA VAL A 431 -7.31 -9.06 -12.31
C VAL A 431 -8.56 -8.17 -12.28
N ILE A 432 -8.75 -7.30 -13.28
CA ILE A 432 -10.01 -6.56 -13.43
C ILE A 432 -11.18 -7.51 -13.71
N GLY A 433 -10.96 -8.62 -14.44
CA GLY A 433 -11.95 -9.69 -14.60
C GLY A 433 -12.43 -10.24 -13.25
N TRP A 434 -11.55 -10.35 -12.26
CA TRP A 434 -11.90 -10.73 -10.88
C TRP A 434 -12.82 -9.71 -10.23
N PHE A 435 -12.52 -8.41 -10.34
CA PHE A 435 -13.41 -7.38 -9.79
C PHE A 435 -14.78 -7.40 -10.42
N GLN A 436 -14.81 -7.50 -11.75
CA GLN A 436 -16.04 -7.59 -12.52
C GLN A 436 -16.86 -8.79 -12.06
N TYR A 437 -16.23 -9.93 -11.81
CA TYR A 437 -16.90 -11.10 -11.27
C TYR A 437 -17.44 -10.85 -9.86
N LEU A 438 -16.63 -10.38 -8.91
CA LEU A 438 -17.06 -10.09 -7.54
C LEU A 438 -18.30 -9.17 -7.49
N ILE A 439 -18.32 -8.14 -8.33
CA ILE A 439 -19.42 -7.18 -8.40
C ILE A 439 -20.66 -7.77 -9.09
N THR A 440 -20.48 -8.57 -10.16
CA THR A 440 -21.60 -9.15 -10.92
C THR A 440 -22.24 -10.36 -10.24
N SER A 441 -21.46 -11.21 -9.59
CA SER A 441 -21.96 -12.35 -8.84
C SER A 441 -22.53 -11.95 -7.47
N GLY A 442 -22.09 -10.83 -6.91
CA GLY A 442 -22.40 -10.41 -5.54
C GLY A 442 -21.41 -10.94 -4.50
N GLU A 443 -20.36 -11.66 -4.91
CA GLU A 443 -19.35 -12.15 -3.97
C GLU A 443 -18.54 -11.04 -3.30
N ILE A 444 -18.60 -9.80 -3.80
CA ILE A 444 -18.06 -8.64 -3.10
C ILE A 444 -18.64 -8.50 -1.68
N TRP A 445 -19.88 -8.94 -1.44
CA TRP A 445 -20.52 -8.87 -0.12
C TRP A 445 -19.91 -9.82 0.92
N LEU A 446 -19.12 -10.82 0.49
CA LEU A 446 -18.38 -11.66 1.43
C LEU A 446 -17.36 -10.87 2.26
N PHE A 447 -16.91 -9.72 1.74
CA PHE A 447 -15.99 -8.82 2.44
C PHE A 447 -16.69 -7.82 3.37
N ASP A 448 -18.02 -7.68 3.26
CA ASP A 448 -18.81 -6.83 4.15
C ASP A 448 -18.84 -7.47 5.54
N VAL A 449 -18.28 -6.81 6.55
CA VAL A 449 -18.22 -7.31 7.93
C VAL A 449 -19.62 -7.48 8.56
N LEU A 450 -20.64 -6.80 8.02
CA LEU A 450 -22.02 -6.86 8.47
C LEU A 450 -22.84 -7.91 7.72
N ALA A 451 -22.32 -8.47 6.63
CA ALA A 451 -23.00 -9.52 5.89
C ALA A 451 -23.05 -10.84 6.68
N GLU A 452 -24.23 -11.44 6.70
CA GLU A 452 -24.47 -12.79 7.20
C GLU A 452 -24.06 -13.83 6.13
N GLY A 453 -23.75 -15.06 6.56
CA GLY A 453 -23.52 -16.19 5.64
C GLY A 453 -22.07 -16.46 5.25
N THR A 454 -21.12 -15.57 5.57
CA THR A 454 -19.68 -15.85 5.44
C THR A 454 -19.29 -17.00 6.36
N ARG A 455 -18.52 -17.97 5.86
CA ARG A 455 -17.99 -19.07 6.67
C ARG A 455 -16.88 -18.57 7.59
N PRO A 456 -16.74 -19.13 8.81
CA PRO A 456 -15.63 -18.78 9.70
C PRO A 456 -14.28 -19.00 9.01
N VAL A 457 -13.42 -17.99 9.10
CA VAL A 457 -12.01 -18.00 8.70
C VAL A 457 -11.24 -17.46 9.89
N ASP A 458 -10.18 -18.18 10.31
CA ASP A 458 -9.24 -17.85 11.40
C ASP A 458 -9.87 -17.24 12.70
N ALA A 459 -11.17 -17.45 12.97
CA ALA A 459 -11.92 -16.78 14.05
C ALA A 459 -11.45 -17.13 15.47
N ASP A 460 -10.61 -18.16 15.61
CA ASP A 460 -10.02 -18.62 16.87
C ASP A 460 -8.51 -18.35 16.96
N VAL A 461 -7.91 -17.72 15.94
CA VAL A 461 -6.46 -17.49 15.87
C VAL A 461 -6.13 -16.13 16.48
N ASP A 462 -5.38 -16.15 17.58
CA ASP A 462 -4.96 -14.93 18.28
C ASP A 462 -4.05 -14.03 17.40
N TRP A 463 -4.11 -12.73 17.67
CA TRP A 463 -3.35 -11.69 16.98
C TRP A 463 -1.94 -11.47 17.53
N GLU A 464 -1.60 -12.08 18.69
CA GLU A 464 -0.26 -11.95 19.32
C GLU A 464 0.90 -12.45 18.45
#